data_AF-A0A0T1SSZ7-F1
#
_entry.id   AF-A0A0T1SSZ7-F1
#
_cell.length_a   1.000
_cell.length_b   1.000
_cell.length_c   1.000
_cell.angle_alpha   90.00
_cell.angle_beta   90.00
_cell.angle_gamma   90.00
#
_symmetry.space_group_name_H-M   'P 1'
#
loop_
_entity.id
_entity.type
_entity.pdbx_description
1 polymer ?
#
loop_
_entity_poly.entity_id
_entity_poly.type
_entity_poly.pdbx_seq_one_letter_code
_entity_poly.pdbx_strand_id
1 'polypeptide(L)'
;MAAPATVTALATVPVTVVRAEDAPGPTLVVRLDRLPAGALALAEELAYLRHALGRTPYADLNKIALYGSSARPGVDLDHRFVQALPGGGFDFRAGCGHSLLACVVAEGRRGPVTVRAVTTGDTVLCEPEPDAYTLHFLRPPAVPGTLPTGRPVDLLDGTPASLVRYGNPYVFVDARHLRARDDDGLRDRLLHLRAEAARLLGHPPHSALPKIAAFAAGPDGRLSVRALTVGGWHPRLALTGAAALAAAGALDGTVVPPVHGEVRTPGGPVTVSTAPDRVRVHHKRARVLERLDVPWRIHATA
;
A
#
# COMPACT_ATOMS: atom_id res chain seq x y z
N MET A 1 34.65 34.49 7.37
CA MET A 1 34.88 33.07 7.74
C MET A 1 33.56 32.52 8.24
N ALA A 2 32.96 31.57 7.51
CA ALA A 2 31.72 30.92 7.95
C ALA A 2 32.03 29.91 9.07
N ALA A 3 31.18 29.88 10.09
CA ALA A 3 31.35 29.05 11.29
C ALA A 3 31.35 27.53 10.97
N PRO A 4 32.07 26.70 11.75
CA PRO A 4 32.13 25.26 11.53
C PRO A 4 30.93 24.52 12.16
N ALA A 5 30.50 23.47 11.43
CA ALA A 5 29.83 22.25 11.86
C ALA A 5 28.51 22.33 12.66
N THR A 6 27.42 22.04 11.95
CA THR A 6 26.10 21.65 12.48
C THR A 6 26.23 20.49 13.47
N VAL A 7 25.85 20.71 14.73
CA VAL A 7 25.80 19.67 15.76
C VAL A 7 24.81 18.58 15.30
N THR A 8 25.35 17.43 14.93
CA THR A 8 24.57 16.24 14.57
C THR A 8 24.35 15.43 15.84
N ALA A 9 23.14 15.42 16.38
CA ALA A 9 22.80 14.48 17.45
C ALA A 9 22.60 13.09 16.85
N LEU A 10 23.39 12.12 17.34
CA LEU A 10 23.18 10.69 17.09
C LEU A 10 22.41 10.12 18.28
N ALA A 11 21.25 9.55 17.99
CA ALA A 11 20.46 8.81 18.95
C ALA A 11 20.27 7.39 18.46
N THR A 12 19.84 6.49 19.34
CA THR A 12 19.44 5.13 18.96
C THR A 12 17.94 5.04 19.08
N VAL A 13 17.27 4.48 18.06
CA VAL A 13 15.82 4.36 18.01
C VAL A 13 15.39 2.90 17.84
N PRO A 14 14.36 2.45 18.58
CA PRO A 14 13.81 1.13 18.39
C PRO A 14 12.98 1.09 17.10
N VAL A 15 13.29 0.13 16.23
CA VAL A 15 12.54 -0.18 15.01
C VAL A 15 12.12 -1.63 15.02
N THR A 16 11.03 -1.94 14.31
CA THR A 16 10.53 -3.31 14.20
C THR A 16 10.49 -3.72 12.74
N VAL A 17 11.00 -4.90 12.41
CA VAL A 17 10.83 -5.48 11.09
C VAL A 17 9.64 -6.44 11.15
N VAL A 18 8.66 -6.20 10.29
CA VAL A 18 7.42 -6.98 10.25
C VAL A 18 7.20 -7.54 8.86
N ARG A 19 6.81 -8.81 8.78
CA ARG A 19 6.43 -9.47 7.53
C ARG A 19 4.94 -9.73 7.50
N ALA A 20 4.24 -9.03 6.61
CA ALA A 20 2.92 -9.45 6.14
C ALA A 20 3.09 -10.54 5.07
N GLU A 21 2.32 -11.64 5.16
CA GLU A 21 2.52 -12.82 4.31
C GLU A 21 2.33 -12.52 2.81
N ASP A 22 1.31 -11.72 2.49
CA ASP A 22 0.95 -11.34 1.11
C ASP A 22 1.85 -10.25 0.50
N ALA A 23 2.73 -9.65 1.30
CA ALA A 23 3.56 -8.55 0.85
C ALA A 23 4.78 -9.05 0.06
N PRO A 24 5.24 -8.30 -0.98
CA PRO A 24 6.46 -8.63 -1.72
C PRO A 24 7.74 -8.67 -0.87
N GLY A 25 7.70 -8.14 0.36
CA GLY A 25 8.85 -8.08 1.25
C GLY A 25 8.44 -7.55 2.63
N PRO A 26 9.34 -7.61 3.63
CA PRO A 26 9.07 -7.08 4.96
C PRO A 26 8.97 -5.55 4.93
N THR A 27 8.45 -4.99 6.02
CA THR A 27 8.34 -3.54 6.27
C THR A 27 9.16 -3.20 7.51
N LEU A 28 10.00 -2.18 7.40
CA LEU A 28 10.61 -1.52 8.56
C LEU A 28 9.58 -0.57 9.18
N VAL A 29 9.23 -0.80 10.43
CA VAL A 29 8.22 -0.04 11.16
C VAL A 29 8.90 0.85 12.18
N VAL A 30 8.62 2.16 12.10
CA VAL A 30 9.22 3.21 12.94
C VAL A 30 8.10 3.96 13.65
N ARG A 31 8.17 4.00 14.99
CA ARG A 31 7.17 4.70 15.81
C ARG A 31 7.61 6.14 16.07
N LEU A 32 6.87 7.10 15.50
CA LEU A 32 7.23 8.52 15.45
C LEU A 32 7.28 9.18 16.84
N ASP A 33 6.37 8.82 17.74
CA ASP A 33 6.33 9.36 19.11
C ASP A 33 7.45 8.83 20.02
N ARG A 34 8.27 7.89 19.52
CA ARG A 34 9.47 7.37 20.19
C ARG A 34 10.77 7.87 19.53
N LEU A 35 10.67 8.68 18.49
CA LEU A 35 11.84 9.30 17.90
C LEU A 35 12.38 10.41 18.81
N PRO A 36 13.69 10.72 18.74
CA PRO A 36 14.26 11.80 19.52
C PRO A 36 13.67 13.15 19.12
N ALA A 37 13.67 14.10 20.05
CA ALA A 37 13.16 15.45 19.78
C ALA A 37 13.86 16.09 18.58
N GLY A 38 13.07 16.64 17.66
CA GLY A 38 13.56 17.24 16.41
C GLY A 38 13.66 16.27 15.23
N ALA A 39 13.45 14.96 15.43
CA ALA A 39 13.33 14.02 14.32
C ALA A 39 12.05 14.28 13.52
N LEU A 40 12.19 14.37 12.19
CA LEU A 40 11.09 14.70 11.28
C LEU A 40 10.76 13.55 10.31
N ALA A 41 11.57 12.48 10.31
CA ALA A 41 11.49 11.36 9.38
C ALA A 41 11.51 11.82 7.91
N LEU A 42 12.38 12.80 7.62
CA LEU A 42 12.65 13.31 6.27
C LEU A 42 13.48 12.32 5.45
N ALA A 43 13.54 12.54 4.14
CA ALA A 43 14.27 11.67 3.21
C ALA A 43 15.74 11.42 3.63
N GLU A 44 16.44 12.43 4.13
CA GLU A 44 17.84 12.31 4.56
C GLU A 44 17.98 11.45 5.83
N GLU A 45 17.07 11.62 6.81
CA GLU A 45 17.03 10.80 8.02
C GLU A 45 16.72 9.34 7.68
N LEU A 46 15.77 9.10 6.76
CA LEU A 46 15.43 7.76 6.28
C LEU A 46 16.57 7.13 5.44
N ALA A 47 17.34 7.93 4.71
CA ALA A 47 18.52 7.46 4.00
C ALA A 47 19.60 6.99 4.98
N TYR A 48 19.85 7.77 6.04
CA TYR A 48 20.78 7.39 7.10
C TYR A 48 20.33 6.11 7.81
N LEU A 49 19.04 6.02 8.17
CA LEU A 49 18.42 4.81 8.74
C LEU A 49 18.68 3.58 7.86
N ARG A 50 18.44 3.68 6.55
CA ARG A 50 18.66 2.56 5.61
C ARG A 50 20.14 2.20 5.50
N HIS A 51 21.04 3.18 5.50
CA HIS A 51 22.47 2.93 5.49
C HIS A 51 22.90 2.14 6.74
N ALA A 52 22.36 2.48 7.90
CA ALA A 52 22.63 1.77 9.15
C ALA A 52 22.17 0.30 9.12
N LEU A 53 21.11 -0.02 8.38
CA LEU A 53 20.67 -1.41 8.17
C LEU A 53 21.61 -2.23 7.27
N GLY A 54 22.58 -1.61 6.59
CA GLY A 54 23.48 -2.27 5.64
C GLY A 54 24.32 -3.41 6.23
N ARG A 55 24.46 -3.48 7.57
CA ARG A 55 25.16 -4.55 8.29
C ARG A 55 24.21 -5.58 8.92
N THR A 56 22.93 -5.52 8.60
CA THR A 56 21.89 -6.43 9.10
C THR A 56 21.37 -7.30 7.94
N PRO A 57 20.63 -8.38 8.22
CA PRO A 57 19.90 -9.13 7.18
C PRO A 57 18.87 -8.30 6.39
N TYR A 58 18.64 -7.05 6.78
CA TYR A 58 17.62 -6.15 6.24
C TYR A 58 18.19 -5.01 5.38
N ALA A 59 19.45 -5.12 4.93
CA ALA A 59 20.12 -4.13 4.08
C ALA A 59 19.28 -3.70 2.84
N ASP A 60 18.53 -4.65 2.27
CA ASP A 60 17.74 -4.44 1.06
C ASP A 60 16.28 -4.04 1.33
N LEU A 61 15.90 -3.73 2.57
CA LEU A 61 14.55 -3.27 2.89
C LEU A 61 14.22 -2.00 2.11
N ASN A 62 13.08 -2.06 1.42
CA ASN A 62 12.58 -0.98 0.57
C ASN A 62 11.19 -0.47 0.97
N LYS A 63 10.65 -0.95 2.08
CA LYS A 63 9.36 -0.54 2.64
C LYS A 63 9.55 -0.03 4.04
N ILE A 64 9.17 1.22 4.27
CA ILE A 64 9.17 1.85 5.60
C ILE A 64 7.74 2.26 5.92
N ALA A 65 7.33 2.03 7.16
CA ALA A 65 6.06 2.51 7.70
C ALA A 65 6.35 3.37 8.93
N LEU A 66 5.89 4.61 8.87
CA LEU A 66 5.95 5.57 9.95
C LEU A 66 4.58 5.60 10.62
N TYR A 67 4.52 5.47 11.94
CA TYR A 67 3.24 5.50 12.65
C TYR A 67 3.35 6.09 14.05
N GLY A 68 2.22 6.47 14.64
CA GLY A 68 2.14 6.95 16.00
C GLY A 68 0.68 7.13 16.42
N SER A 69 0.46 7.55 17.66
CA SER A 69 -0.89 7.86 18.15
C SER A 69 -1.58 8.91 17.28
N SER A 70 -2.87 8.71 16.98
CA SER A 70 -3.67 9.71 16.27
C SER A 70 -4.22 10.74 17.26
N ALA A 71 -4.29 12.01 16.83
CA ALA A 71 -5.03 13.06 17.54
C ALA A 71 -6.52 13.09 17.15
N ARG A 72 -6.96 12.27 16.19
CA ARG A 72 -8.36 12.26 15.73
C ARG A 72 -9.23 11.41 16.65
N PRO A 73 -10.40 11.92 17.11
CA PRO A 73 -11.35 11.13 17.89
C PRO A 73 -11.73 9.83 17.17
N GLY A 74 -11.74 8.72 17.89
CA GLY A 74 -12.11 7.40 17.35
C GLY A 74 -11.06 6.74 16.44
N VAL A 75 -9.88 7.36 16.27
CA VAL A 75 -8.74 6.76 15.55
C VAL A 75 -7.61 6.50 16.55
N ASP A 76 -7.08 5.28 16.55
CA ASP A 76 -5.99 4.90 17.44
C ASP A 76 -4.63 5.37 16.92
N LEU A 77 -4.36 5.10 15.63
CA LEU A 77 -3.04 5.31 15.02
C LEU A 77 -3.12 6.12 13.73
N ASP A 78 -2.12 6.97 13.52
CA ASP A 78 -1.81 7.53 12.21
C ASP A 78 -0.68 6.73 11.57
N HIS A 79 -0.83 6.39 10.29
CA HIS A 79 0.16 5.64 9.51
C HIS A 79 0.48 6.35 8.19
N ARG A 80 1.77 6.39 7.85
CA ARG A 80 2.30 6.81 6.56
C ARG A 80 3.26 5.76 6.02
N PHE A 81 3.02 5.33 4.78
CA PHE A 81 3.93 4.45 4.06
C PHE A 81 4.96 5.26 3.28
N VAL A 82 6.19 4.73 3.22
CA VAL A 82 7.28 5.27 2.41
C VAL A 82 7.89 4.13 1.60
N GLN A 83 7.83 4.25 0.27
CA GLN A 83 8.50 3.34 -0.65
C GLN A 83 9.90 3.86 -0.92
N ALA A 84 10.92 3.07 -0.57
CA ALA A 84 12.26 3.34 -1.09
C ALA A 84 12.34 2.93 -2.56
N LEU A 85 12.91 3.82 -3.38
CA LEU A 85 13.06 3.64 -4.82
C LEU A 85 14.47 3.15 -5.17
N PRO A 86 14.64 2.50 -6.33
CA PRO A 86 15.96 2.30 -6.92
C PRO A 86 16.70 3.64 -7.03
N GLY A 87 18.01 3.66 -6.73
CA GLY A 87 18.81 4.89 -6.74
C GLY A 87 18.75 5.73 -5.46
N GLY A 88 18.10 5.25 -4.40
CA GLY A 88 18.19 5.84 -3.05
C GLY A 88 17.12 6.88 -2.71
N GLY A 89 16.25 7.24 -3.66
CA GLY A 89 15.12 8.14 -3.41
C GLY A 89 13.96 7.49 -2.64
N PHE A 90 12.97 8.30 -2.25
CA PHE A 90 11.77 7.86 -1.53
C PHE A 90 10.49 8.40 -2.18
N ASP A 91 9.43 7.59 -2.17
CA ASP A 91 8.07 7.99 -2.56
C ASP A 91 7.14 7.98 -1.34
N PHE A 92 6.63 9.15 -0.99
CA PHE A 92 5.70 9.38 0.13
C PHE A 92 4.23 9.46 -0.30
N ARG A 93 3.96 9.33 -1.61
CA ARG A 93 2.62 9.57 -2.19
C ARG A 93 1.74 8.32 -2.22
N ALA A 94 2.33 7.15 -2.00
CA ALA A 94 1.59 5.89 -1.97
C ALA A 94 1.23 5.47 -0.55
N GLY A 95 0.07 4.83 -0.40
CA GLY A 95 -0.25 3.99 0.75
C GLY A 95 0.23 2.55 0.56
N CYS A 96 0.17 1.76 1.64
CA CYS A 96 0.37 0.32 1.58
C CYS A 96 -0.39 -0.35 2.72
N GLY A 97 -1.45 -1.11 2.40
CA GLY A 97 -2.27 -1.79 3.41
C GLY A 97 -1.51 -2.86 4.19
N HIS A 98 -0.53 -3.53 3.56
CA HIS A 98 0.33 -4.49 4.26
C HIS A 98 1.23 -3.80 5.30
N SER A 99 1.74 -2.61 4.98
CA SER A 99 2.57 -1.82 5.89
C SER A 99 1.75 -1.15 7.00
N LEU A 100 0.48 -0.83 6.72
CA LEU A 100 -0.49 -0.44 7.75
C LEU A 100 -0.71 -1.58 8.75
N LEU A 101 -0.99 -2.80 8.27
CA LEU A 101 -1.12 -3.98 9.14
C LEU A 101 0.18 -4.26 9.91
N ALA A 102 1.33 -4.02 9.28
CA ALA A 102 2.62 -4.15 9.95
C ALA A 102 2.75 -3.22 11.16
N CYS A 103 2.21 -1.99 11.09
CA CYS A 103 2.18 -1.08 12.25
C CYS A 103 1.29 -1.60 13.37
N VAL A 104 0.12 -2.18 13.03
CA VAL A 104 -0.79 -2.78 14.02
C VAL A 104 -0.12 -3.96 14.73
N VAL A 105 0.56 -4.83 14.00
CA VAL A 105 1.29 -5.96 14.59
C VAL A 105 2.50 -5.50 15.41
N ALA A 106 3.21 -4.46 14.97
CA ALA A 106 4.30 -3.87 15.74
C ALA A 106 3.81 -3.21 17.05
N GLU A 107 2.62 -2.61 17.03
CA GLU A 107 1.96 -2.02 18.20
C GLU A 107 1.67 -3.07 19.28
N GLY A 108 1.33 -4.30 18.88
CA GLY A 108 1.16 -5.43 19.80
C GLY A 108 -0.09 -5.35 20.69
N ARG A 109 -1.08 -4.52 20.34
CA ARG A 109 -2.38 -4.47 21.02
C ARG A 109 -3.20 -5.74 20.76
N ARG A 110 -3.90 -6.24 21.78
CA ARG A 110 -4.73 -7.45 21.71
C ARG A 110 -6.12 -7.25 21.07
N GLY A 111 -6.63 -6.02 21.08
CA GLY A 111 -7.96 -5.68 20.58
C GLY A 111 -7.93 -5.00 19.20
N PRO A 112 -9.10 -4.64 18.65
CA PRO A 112 -9.19 -3.91 17.40
C PRO A 112 -8.42 -2.58 17.46
N VAL A 113 -7.84 -2.19 16.32
CA VAL A 113 -7.09 -0.95 16.16
C VAL A 113 -7.58 -0.21 14.92
N THR A 114 -8.04 1.03 15.12
CA THR A 114 -8.47 1.91 14.03
C THR A 114 -7.29 2.77 13.58
N VAL A 115 -6.92 2.65 12.31
CA VAL A 115 -5.75 3.33 11.75
C VAL A 115 -6.16 4.29 10.63
N ARG A 116 -5.71 5.54 10.69
CA ARG A 116 -5.80 6.48 9.57
C ARG A 116 -4.57 6.35 8.69
N ALA A 117 -4.76 5.96 7.43
CA ALA A 117 -3.74 6.04 6.40
C ALA A 117 -3.60 7.50 5.94
N VAL A 118 -2.63 8.24 6.50
CA VAL A 118 -2.47 9.69 6.29
C VAL A 118 -2.37 10.07 4.81
N THR A 119 -1.68 9.24 4.02
CA THR A 119 -1.45 9.50 2.60
C THR A 119 -2.71 9.34 1.74
N THR A 120 -3.56 8.34 2.02
CA THR A 120 -4.75 8.07 1.21
C THR A 120 -6.02 8.67 1.80
N GLY A 121 -5.99 9.04 3.08
CA GLY A 121 -7.13 9.57 3.84
C GLY A 121 -8.07 8.48 4.37
N ASP A 122 -7.86 7.20 4.02
CA ASP A 122 -8.72 6.12 4.48
C ASP A 122 -8.57 5.86 5.97
N THR A 123 -9.68 5.50 6.62
CA THR A 123 -9.68 4.97 7.99
C THR A 123 -9.95 3.47 7.91
N VAL A 124 -9.08 2.68 8.53
CA VAL A 124 -9.11 1.22 8.46
C VAL A 124 -9.15 0.64 9.86
N LEU A 125 -10.22 -0.09 10.20
CA LEU A 125 -10.28 -0.89 11.41
C LEU A 125 -9.61 -2.23 11.15
N CYS A 126 -8.54 -2.52 11.88
CA CYS A 126 -7.90 -3.82 11.91
C CYS A 126 -8.49 -4.63 13.07
N GLU A 127 -9.37 -5.56 12.74
CA GLU A 127 -10.02 -6.46 13.70
C GLU A 127 -9.21 -7.76 13.81
N PRO A 128 -8.70 -8.12 15.00
CA PRO A 128 -7.95 -9.35 15.18
C PRO A 128 -8.88 -10.58 15.10
N GLU A 129 -8.39 -11.59 14.40
CA GLU A 129 -8.84 -12.99 14.41
C GLU A 129 -7.79 -13.82 15.19
N PRO A 130 -8.06 -15.09 15.56
CA PRO A 130 -7.11 -15.89 16.34
C PRO A 130 -5.66 -15.87 15.82
N ASP A 131 -5.47 -15.92 14.50
CA ASP A 131 -4.15 -15.94 13.86
C ASP A 131 -4.04 -14.97 12.66
N ALA A 132 -4.96 -14.03 12.53
CA ALA A 132 -5.08 -13.14 11.37
C ALA A 132 -5.78 -11.83 11.73
N TYR A 133 -6.05 -11.02 10.71
CA TYR A 133 -6.81 -9.78 10.82
C TYR A 133 -7.78 -9.65 9.65
N THR A 134 -8.98 -9.16 9.94
CA THR A 134 -9.84 -8.56 8.93
C THR A 134 -9.64 -7.05 8.94
N LEU A 135 -9.33 -6.48 7.78
CA LEU A 135 -9.19 -5.04 7.61
C LEU A 135 -10.47 -4.48 7.01
N HIS A 136 -11.15 -3.62 7.77
CA HIS A 136 -12.36 -2.92 7.36
C HIS A 136 -12.00 -1.50 6.95
N PHE A 137 -12.10 -1.19 5.66
CA PHE A 137 -11.99 0.17 5.17
C PHE A 137 -13.31 0.90 5.42
N LEU A 138 -13.32 1.81 6.39
CA LEU A 138 -14.54 2.40 6.97
C LEU A 138 -15.10 3.55 6.12
N ARG A 139 -15.54 3.22 4.91
CA ARG A 139 -16.35 4.11 4.07
C ARG A 139 -17.11 3.35 2.99
N PRO A 140 -18.28 3.84 2.56
CA PRO A 140 -19.01 3.25 1.44
C PRO A 140 -18.16 3.26 0.15
N PRO A 141 -18.23 2.21 -0.68
CA PRO A 141 -17.88 2.35 -2.09
C PRO A 141 -18.97 3.20 -2.78
N ALA A 142 -18.66 4.46 -3.10
CA ALA A 142 -19.64 5.39 -3.68
C ALA A 142 -19.02 6.38 -4.67
N VAL A 143 -19.80 6.88 -5.62
CA VAL A 143 -19.40 7.92 -6.59
C VAL A 143 -19.74 9.34 -6.09
N PRO A 144 -18.95 10.38 -6.44
CA PRO A 144 -17.73 10.35 -7.25
C PRO A 144 -16.48 9.89 -6.47
N GLY A 145 -16.55 9.68 -5.16
CA GLY A 145 -15.36 9.45 -4.30
C GLY A 145 -14.50 8.23 -4.68
N THR A 146 -15.13 7.10 -5.02
CA THR A 146 -14.45 5.85 -5.42
C THR A 146 -13.99 5.88 -6.88
N LEU A 147 -14.59 6.70 -7.74
CA LEU A 147 -14.24 6.81 -9.16
C LEU A 147 -13.63 8.19 -9.42
N PRO A 148 -12.29 8.35 -9.35
CA PRO A 148 -11.64 9.66 -9.48
C PRO A 148 -11.91 10.40 -10.79
N THR A 149 -12.32 9.71 -11.85
CA THR A 149 -12.73 10.32 -13.14
C THR A 149 -14.23 10.65 -13.20
N GLY A 150 -15.00 10.28 -12.17
CA GLY A 150 -16.46 10.34 -12.15
C GLY A 150 -17.15 9.29 -13.04
N ARG A 151 -16.39 8.48 -13.79
CA ARG A 151 -16.90 7.52 -14.78
C ARG A 151 -16.67 6.08 -14.32
N PRO A 152 -17.65 5.17 -14.47
CA PRO A 152 -17.44 3.75 -14.24
C PRO A 152 -16.40 3.13 -15.18
N VAL A 153 -16.34 3.61 -16.43
CA VAL A 153 -15.41 3.14 -17.46
C VAL A 153 -14.72 4.32 -18.14
N ASP A 154 -13.41 4.22 -18.26
CA ASP A 154 -12.53 5.04 -19.08
C ASP A 154 -11.96 4.19 -20.23
N LEU A 155 -11.57 4.84 -21.34
CA LEU A 155 -10.84 4.18 -22.43
C LEU A 155 -9.36 4.57 -22.35
N LEU A 156 -8.50 3.60 -22.06
CA LEU A 156 -7.05 3.74 -22.05
C LEU A 156 -6.50 3.11 -23.32
N ASP A 157 -6.11 3.92 -24.31
CA ASP A 157 -5.66 3.42 -25.62
C ASP A 157 -6.64 2.39 -26.21
N GLY A 158 -7.92 2.78 -26.29
CA GLY A 158 -9.02 1.94 -26.75
C GLY A 158 -9.41 0.77 -25.83
N THR A 159 -8.71 0.57 -24.71
CA THR A 159 -8.96 -0.50 -23.74
C THR A 159 -9.91 -0.02 -22.64
N PRO A 160 -11.10 -0.64 -22.46
CA PRO A 160 -11.97 -0.33 -21.34
C PRO A 160 -11.29 -0.62 -20.00
N ALA A 161 -11.32 0.35 -19.09
CA ALA A 161 -10.73 0.25 -17.78
C ALA A 161 -11.58 0.99 -16.73
N SER A 162 -11.56 0.53 -15.49
CA SER A 162 -12.09 1.30 -14.36
C SER A 162 -10.95 1.84 -13.51
N LEU A 163 -10.94 3.16 -13.31
CA LEU A 163 -10.02 3.85 -12.43
C LEU A 163 -10.71 4.01 -11.08
N VAL A 164 -10.12 3.46 -10.01
CA VAL A 164 -10.75 3.31 -8.70
C VAL A 164 -9.83 3.84 -7.61
N ARG A 165 -10.34 4.68 -6.71
CA ARG A 165 -9.64 5.17 -5.53
C ARG A 165 -10.26 4.59 -4.26
N TYR A 166 -9.65 3.53 -3.76
CA TYR A 166 -10.01 2.89 -2.50
C TYR A 166 -8.74 2.37 -1.81
N GLY A 167 -8.10 3.21 -0.98
CA GLY A 167 -6.66 3.14 -0.77
C GLY A 167 -5.90 3.91 -1.85
N ASN A 168 -4.89 3.26 -2.44
CA ASN A 168 -4.20 3.80 -3.61
C ASN A 168 -5.15 3.88 -4.82
N PRO A 169 -4.95 4.83 -5.75
CA PRO A 169 -5.60 4.76 -7.05
C PRO A 169 -5.14 3.49 -7.79
N TYR A 170 -6.10 2.76 -8.34
CA TYR A 170 -5.97 1.47 -8.98
C TYR A 170 -6.67 1.47 -10.33
N VAL A 171 -6.08 0.81 -11.31
CA VAL A 171 -6.65 0.60 -12.64
C VAL A 171 -6.98 -0.88 -12.76
N PHE A 172 -8.22 -1.19 -13.12
CA PHE A 172 -8.66 -2.55 -13.43
C PHE A 172 -8.99 -2.66 -14.91
N VAL A 173 -8.47 -3.69 -15.55
CA VAL A 173 -8.70 -4.03 -16.95
C VAL A 173 -9.11 -5.49 -17.06
N ASP A 174 -10.11 -5.79 -17.88
CA ASP A 174 -10.45 -7.18 -18.20
C ASP A 174 -9.38 -7.74 -19.16
N ALA A 175 -8.81 -8.89 -18.80
CA ALA A 175 -7.77 -9.57 -19.55
C ALA A 175 -8.21 -9.90 -20.98
N ARG A 176 -9.51 -10.05 -21.26
CA ARG A 176 -10.02 -10.29 -22.62
C ARG A 176 -9.70 -9.14 -23.60
N HIS A 177 -9.46 -7.94 -23.08
CA HIS A 177 -9.07 -6.77 -23.87
C HIS A 177 -7.55 -6.62 -24.00
N LEU A 178 -6.77 -7.44 -23.30
CA LEU A 178 -5.32 -7.44 -23.35
C LEU A 178 -4.83 -8.45 -24.39
N ARG A 179 -4.44 -7.96 -25.55
CA ARG A 179 -3.78 -8.80 -26.57
C ARG A 179 -2.29 -8.89 -26.24
N ALA A 180 -1.86 -9.97 -25.60
CA ALA A 180 -0.46 -10.26 -25.32
C ALA A 180 -0.14 -11.72 -25.68
N ARG A 181 1.04 -11.97 -26.25
CA ARG A 181 1.49 -13.31 -26.69
C ARG A 181 2.20 -14.08 -25.57
N ASP A 182 2.76 -13.35 -24.61
CA ASP A 182 3.57 -13.86 -23.52
C ASP A 182 3.45 -12.93 -22.29
N ASP A 183 4.12 -13.32 -21.21
CA ASP A 183 4.11 -12.60 -19.94
C ASP A 183 4.78 -11.22 -20.02
N ASP A 184 5.83 -11.10 -20.82
CA ASP A 184 6.55 -9.83 -20.99
C ASP A 184 5.71 -8.83 -21.80
N GLY A 185 5.08 -9.27 -22.89
CA GLY A 185 4.14 -8.46 -23.64
C GLY A 185 2.91 -8.04 -22.83
N LEU A 186 2.42 -8.91 -21.93
CA LEU A 186 1.33 -8.56 -21.01
C LEU A 186 1.79 -7.50 -20.01
N ARG A 187 2.98 -7.67 -19.45
CA ARG A 187 3.58 -6.71 -18.52
C ARG A 187 3.74 -5.35 -19.20
N ASP A 188 4.28 -5.30 -20.41
CA ASP A 188 4.50 -4.07 -21.17
C ASP A 188 3.17 -3.39 -21.51
N ARG A 189 2.17 -4.16 -21.94
CA ARG A 189 0.82 -3.62 -22.19
C ARG A 189 0.24 -2.99 -20.92
N LEU A 190 0.32 -3.66 -19.78
CA LEU A 190 -0.17 -3.12 -18.51
C LEU A 190 0.63 -1.87 -18.06
N LEU A 191 1.95 -1.85 -18.23
CA LEU A 191 2.77 -0.69 -17.92
C LEU A 191 2.41 0.52 -18.79
N HIS A 192 2.11 0.29 -20.07
CA HIS A 192 1.64 1.32 -20.99
C HIS A 192 0.28 1.88 -20.55
N LEU A 193 -0.73 1.03 -20.32
CA LEU A 193 -2.06 1.46 -19.87
C LEU A 193 -2.02 2.19 -18.52
N ARG A 194 -1.16 1.74 -17.61
CA ARG A 194 -0.93 2.40 -16.32
C ARG A 194 -0.36 3.81 -16.48
N ALA A 195 0.54 4.01 -17.46
CA ALA A 195 1.10 5.33 -17.76
C ALA A 195 0.03 6.28 -18.33
N GLU A 196 -0.87 5.80 -19.18
CA GLU A 196 -2.03 6.58 -19.65
C GLU A 196 -2.95 6.99 -18.49
N ALA A 197 -3.31 6.04 -17.63
CA ALA A 197 -4.10 6.31 -16.44
C ALA A 197 -3.40 7.28 -15.47
N ALA A 198 -2.08 7.21 -15.35
CA ALA A 198 -1.31 8.16 -14.54
C ALA A 198 -1.51 9.60 -15.03
N ARG A 199 -1.40 9.83 -16.35
CA ARG A 199 -1.63 11.17 -16.94
C ARG A 199 -3.05 11.68 -16.67
N LEU A 200 -4.05 10.83 -16.86
CA LEU A 200 -5.45 11.16 -16.58
C LEU A 200 -5.69 11.55 -15.13
N LEU A 201 -4.99 10.92 -14.18
CA LEU A 201 -5.10 11.18 -12.76
C LEU A 201 -4.14 12.27 -12.24
N GLY A 202 -3.40 12.96 -13.13
CA GLY A 202 -2.45 14.00 -12.74
C GLY A 202 -1.17 13.48 -12.05
N HIS A 203 -0.82 12.21 -12.28
CA HIS A 203 0.42 11.59 -11.80
C HIS A 203 1.50 11.54 -12.90
N PRO A 204 2.79 11.63 -12.54
CA PRO A 204 3.85 11.36 -13.51
C PRO A 204 3.74 9.92 -14.07
N PRO A 205 3.89 9.72 -15.40
CA PRO A 205 3.73 8.40 -16.03
C PRO A 205 4.63 7.29 -15.44
N HIS A 206 5.82 7.67 -15.01
CA HIS A 206 6.82 6.76 -14.42
C HIS A 206 6.69 6.63 -12.90
N SER A 207 5.72 7.30 -12.27
CA SER A 207 5.50 7.16 -10.82
C SER A 207 4.93 5.79 -10.46
N ALA A 208 4.97 5.42 -9.18
CA ALA A 208 4.44 4.15 -8.71
C ALA A 208 2.90 4.09 -8.66
N LEU A 209 2.19 5.18 -9.01
CA LEU A 209 0.74 5.31 -9.01
C LEU A 209 0.20 5.76 -10.38
N PRO A 210 -1.02 5.38 -10.75
CA PRO A 210 -1.86 4.37 -10.09
C PRO A 210 -1.21 2.98 -10.17
N LYS A 211 -1.70 2.06 -9.34
CA LYS A 211 -1.43 0.63 -9.49
C LYS A 211 -2.31 0.07 -10.60
N ILE A 212 -1.96 -1.08 -11.19
CA ILE A 212 -2.76 -1.71 -12.24
C ILE A 212 -2.87 -3.22 -12.03
N ALA A 213 -4.03 -3.78 -12.34
CA ALA A 213 -4.26 -5.21 -12.40
C ALA A 213 -5.16 -5.59 -13.59
N ALA A 214 -4.85 -6.74 -14.16
CA ALA A 214 -5.75 -7.45 -15.07
C ALA A 214 -6.56 -8.48 -14.30
N PHE A 215 -7.83 -8.64 -14.64
CA PHE A 215 -8.68 -9.70 -14.10
C PHE A 215 -9.30 -10.54 -15.22
N ALA A 216 -9.67 -11.78 -14.91
CA ALA A 216 -10.46 -12.64 -15.77
C ALA A 216 -11.54 -13.34 -14.93
N ALA A 217 -12.77 -13.39 -15.43
CA ALA A 217 -13.84 -14.15 -14.81
C ALA A 217 -13.77 -15.62 -15.23
N GLY A 218 -13.77 -16.52 -14.24
CA GLY A 218 -13.86 -17.96 -14.45
C GLY A 218 -15.30 -18.41 -14.73
N PRO A 219 -15.50 -19.65 -15.23
CA PRO A 219 -16.83 -20.22 -15.46
C PRO A 219 -17.68 -20.34 -14.18
N ASP A 220 -17.03 -20.42 -13.01
CA ASP A 220 -17.65 -20.46 -11.68
C ASP A 220 -17.98 -19.07 -11.11
N GLY A 221 -17.82 -18.01 -11.92
CA GLY A 221 -18.00 -16.63 -11.51
C GLY A 221 -16.87 -16.06 -10.64
N ARG A 222 -15.85 -16.86 -10.28
CA ARG A 222 -14.72 -16.38 -9.48
C ARG A 222 -13.75 -15.60 -10.34
N LEU A 223 -13.22 -14.51 -9.80
CA LEU A 223 -12.20 -13.72 -10.49
C LEU A 223 -10.81 -14.28 -10.25
N SER A 224 -10.00 -14.29 -11.31
CA SER A 224 -8.55 -14.43 -11.25
C SER A 224 -7.91 -13.08 -11.54
N VAL A 225 -6.94 -12.65 -10.74
CA VAL A 225 -6.33 -11.33 -10.83
C VAL A 225 -4.81 -11.42 -10.85
N ARG A 226 -4.19 -10.67 -11.76
CA ARG A 226 -2.73 -10.49 -11.84
C ARG A 226 -2.40 -9.00 -11.81
N ALA A 227 -1.55 -8.60 -10.88
CA ALA A 227 -1.24 -7.19 -10.62
C ALA A 227 0.25 -6.87 -10.78
N LEU A 228 0.54 -5.64 -11.20
CA LEU A 228 1.89 -5.11 -11.18
C LEU A 228 2.17 -4.35 -9.87
N THR A 229 3.41 -4.44 -9.41
CA THR A 229 3.98 -3.64 -8.31
C THR A 229 5.28 -2.98 -8.79
N VAL A 230 5.87 -2.14 -7.95
CA VAL A 230 7.22 -1.61 -8.22
C VAL A 230 8.18 -2.78 -8.34
N GLY A 231 8.88 -2.88 -9.48
CA GLY A 231 9.86 -3.93 -9.75
C GLY A 231 9.35 -5.17 -10.47
N GLY A 232 8.04 -5.31 -10.74
CA GLY A 232 7.52 -6.44 -11.53
C GLY A 232 6.13 -6.92 -11.10
N TRP A 233 5.89 -8.23 -11.23
CA TRP A 233 4.65 -8.87 -10.81
C TRP A 233 4.50 -8.87 -9.30
N HIS A 234 3.30 -8.52 -8.82
CA HIS A 234 2.97 -8.72 -7.42
C HIS A 234 2.74 -10.23 -7.17
N PRO A 235 3.30 -10.83 -6.10
CA PRO A 235 3.17 -12.27 -5.86
C PRO A 235 1.72 -12.71 -5.63
N ARG A 236 0.90 -11.81 -5.06
CA ARG A 236 -0.56 -11.93 -4.93
C ARG A 236 -1.25 -10.66 -5.47
N LEU A 237 -2.29 -10.17 -4.79
CA LEU A 237 -2.83 -8.82 -4.96
C LEU A 237 -2.48 -7.96 -3.73
N ALA A 238 -2.12 -6.69 -3.94
CA ALA A 238 -1.88 -5.76 -2.84
C ALA A 238 -3.14 -5.63 -1.97
N LEU A 239 -3.01 -5.49 -0.63
CA LEU A 239 -4.17 -5.37 0.26
C LEU A 239 -5.14 -4.26 -0.16
N THR A 240 -4.61 -3.06 -0.46
CA THR A 240 -5.42 -1.96 -1.00
C THR A 240 -5.96 -2.25 -2.40
N GLY A 241 -5.26 -3.09 -3.19
CA GLY A 241 -5.76 -3.55 -4.49
C GLY A 241 -6.95 -4.50 -4.36
N ALA A 242 -6.94 -5.38 -3.36
CA ALA A 242 -8.08 -6.24 -3.05
C ALA A 242 -9.30 -5.43 -2.59
N ALA A 243 -9.07 -4.44 -1.72
CA ALA A 243 -10.12 -3.51 -1.32
C ALA A 243 -10.66 -2.69 -2.51
N ALA A 244 -9.78 -2.17 -3.37
CA ALA A 244 -10.19 -1.44 -4.58
C ALA A 244 -10.95 -2.31 -5.58
N LEU A 245 -10.57 -3.58 -5.74
CA LEU A 245 -11.28 -4.52 -6.63
C LEU A 245 -12.71 -4.78 -6.12
N ALA A 246 -12.85 -5.05 -4.82
CA ALA A 246 -14.17 -5.25 -4.21
C ALA A 246 -15.02 -3.98 -4.27
N ALA A 247 -14.43 -2.81 -4.04
CA ALA A 247 -15.11 -1.53 -4.19
C ALA A 247 -15.57 -1.28 -5.63
N ALA A 248 -14.77 -1.68 -6.64
CA ALA A 248 -15.13 -1.58 -8.04
C ALA A 248 -16.34 -2.47 -8.37
N GLY A 249 -16.29 -3.74 -7.97
CA GLY A 249 -17.39 -4.69 -8.21
C GLY A 249 -18.68 -4.36 -7.47
N ALA A 250 -18.63 -3.51 -6.44
CA ALA A 250 -19.81 -3.00 -5.75
C ALA A 250 -20.47 -1.80 -6.45
N LEU A 251 -19.86 -1.26 -7.51
CA LEU A 251 -20.38 -0.13 -8.27
C LEU A 251 -20.90 -0.57 -9.63
N ASP A 252 -22.10 -0.10 -9.97
CA ASP A 252 -22.72 -0.38 -11.26
C ASP A 252 -21.91 0.21 -12.43
N GLY A 253 -21.83 -0.57 -13.51
CA GLY A 253 -21.23 -0.15 -14.77
C GLY A 253 -19.70 -0.12 -14.80
N THR A 254 -19.00 -0.45 -13.70
CA THR A 254 -17.55 -0.63 -13.79
C THR A 254 -17.21 -1.87 -14.64
N VAL A 255 -15.96 -1.96 -15.13
CA VAL A 255 -15.55 -3.17 -15.87
C VAL A 255 -15.45 -4.40 -14.96
N VAL A 256 -15.34 -4.20 -13.64
CA VAL A 256 -15.18 -5.27 -12.65
C VAL A 256 -16.56 -5.81 -12.29
N PRO A 257 -16.85 -7.11 -12.50
CA PRO A 257 -18.13 -7.68 -12.06
C PRO A 257 -18.20 -7.75 -10.53
N PRO A 258 -19.39 -7.97 -9.93
CA PRO A 258 -19.54 -8.10 -8.49
C PRO A 258 -18.58 -9.13 -7.86
N VAL A 259 -17.93 -8.74 -6.77
CA VAL A 259 -16.90 -9.55 -6.09
C VAL A 259 -17.27 -9.78 -4.63
N HIS A 260 -17.58 -11.04 -4.31
CA HIS A 260 -17.81 -11.49 -2.94
C HIS A 260 -17.09 -12.82 -2.70
N GLY A 261 -16.26 -12.88 -1.66
CA GLY A 261 -15.48 -14.07 -1.32
C GLY A 261 -14.10 -14.09 -1.96
N GLU A 262 -13.69 -15.27 -2.44
CA GLU A 262 -12.32 -15.52 -2.89
C GLU A 262 -12.05 -15.02 -4.30
N VAL A 263 -10.93 -14.31 -4.44
CA VAL A 263 -10.31 -13.90 -5.70
C VAL A 263 -9.00 -14.65 -5.86
N ARG A 264 -8.84 -15.39 -6.96
CA ARG A 264 -7.64 -16.17 -7.25
C ARG A 264 -6.49 -15.24 -7.65
N THR A 265 -5.31 -15.45 -7.10
CA THR A 265 -4.08 -14.75 -7.49
C THR A 265 -2.91 -15.74 -7.58
N PRO A 266 -1.79 -15.43 -8.26
CA PRO A 266 -0.70 -16.39 -8.48
C PRO A 266 -0.17 -17.06 -7.20
N GLY A 267 -0.04 -16.30 -6.10
CA GLY A 267 0.47 -16.80 -4.83
C GLY A 267 -0.59 -17.40 -3.90
N GLY A 268 -1.86 -17.48 -4.30
CA GLY A 268 -2.98 -17.94 -3.45
C GLY A 268 -4.18 -16.98 -3.47
N PRO A 269 -5.34 -17.38 -2.91
CA PRO A 269 -6.53 -16.54 -2.93
C PRO A 269 -6.40 -15.32 -2.00
N VAL A 270 -7.15 -14.27 -2.31
CA VAL A 270 -7.46 -13.18 -1.38
C VAL A 270 -8.98 -13.12 -1.20
N THR A 271 -9.44 -12.99 0.04
CA THR A 271 -10.88 -12.97 0.34
C THR A 271 -11.33 -11.56 0.64
N VAL A 272 -12.41 -11.12 -0.01
CA VAL A 272 -12.97 -9.78 0.15
C VAL A 272 -14.48 -9.84 0.35
N SER A 273 -15.04 -8.84 1.03
CA SER A 273 -16.48 -8.61 1.01
C SER A 273 -16.80 -7.12 1.07
N THR A 274 -17.97 -6.76 0.58
CA THR A 274 -18.49 -5.39 0.63
C THR A 274 -19.73 -5.33 1.51
N ALA A 275 -19.91 -4.19 2.16
CA ALA A 275 -21.09 -3.82 2.90
C ALA A 275 -21.41 -2.35 2.60
N PRO A 276 -22.62 -1.86 2.92
CA PRO A 276 -23.03 -0.49 2.56
C PRO A 276 -22.06 0.59 3.05
N ASP A 277 -21.39 0.38 4.18
CA ASP A 277 -20.53 1.36 4.83
C ASP A 277 -19.03 1.04 4.75
N ARG A 278 -18.63 -0.09 4.15
CA ARG A 278 -17.24 -0.55 4.16
C ARG A 278 -16.91 -1.62 3.13
N VAL A 279 -15.62 -1.78 2.88
CA VAL A 279 -15.03 -2.97 2.23
C VAL A 279 -14.13 -3.68 3.21
N ARG A 280 -14.15 -5.01 3.18
CA ARG A 280 -13.36 -5.88 4.05
C ARG A 280 -12.38 -6.71 3.24
N VAL A 281 -11.17 -6.84 3.76
CA VAL A 281 -10.15 -7.77 3.28
C VAL A 281 -9.81 -8.71 4.43
N HIS A 282 -10.08 -10.01 4.24
CA HIS A 282 -10.11 -10.99 5.32
C HIS A 282 -8.82 -11.78 5.47
N HIS A 283 -8.62 -12.39 6.63
CA HIS A 283 -7.60 -13.40 6.90
C HIS A 283 -6.16 -12.94 6.61
N LYS A 284 -5.85 -11.66 6.87
CA LYS A 284 -4.54 -11.08 6.61
C LYS A 284 -3.62 -11.35 7.79
N ARG A 285 -2.48 -11.97 7.52
CA ARG A 285 -1.50 -12.35 8.55
C ARG A 285 -0.24 -11.50 8.45
N ALA A 286 0.30 -11.13 9.60
CA ALA A 286 1.59 -10.50 9.72
C ALA A 286 2.26 -10.90 11.03
N ARG A 287 3.59 -10.96 11.03
CA ARG A 287 4.39 -11.30 12.21
C ARG A 287 5.59 -10.39 12.35
N VAL A 288 5.96 -10.08 13.58
CA VAL A 288 7.26 -9.47 13.89
C VAL A 288 8.35 -10.46 13.54
N LEU A 289 9.31 -10.04 12.72
CA LEU A 289 10.53 -10.81 12.45
C LEU A 289 11.59 -10.48 13.50
N GLU A 290 11.81 -9.19 13.75
CA GLU A 290 12.86 -8.73 14.64
C GLU A 290 12.56 -7.33 15.19
N ARG A 291 13.10 -7.04 16.38
CA ARG A 291 13.17 -5.70 16.95
C ARG A 291 14.63 -5.32 17.06
N LEU A 292 14.96 -4.16 16.54
CA LEU A 292 16.34 -3.67 16.42
C LEU A 292 16.43 -2.27 17.00
N ASP A 293 17.59 -1.96 17.53
CA ASP A 293 17.99 -0.60 17.87
C ASP A 293 18.93 -0.10 16.79
N VAL A 294 18.56 0.99 16.13
CA VAL A 294 19.30 1.53 14.98
C VAL A 294 19.67 2.99 15.22
N PRO A 295 20.84 3.45 14.76
CA PRO A 295 21.22 4.84 14.89
C PRO A 295 20.29 5.72 14.04
N TRP A 296 19.84 6.82 14.63
CA TRP A 296 19.06 7.87 14.00
C TRP A 296 19.86 9.17 14.01
N ARG A 297 19.85 9.85 12.87
CA ARG A 297 20.53 11.12 12.69
C ARG A 297 19.49 12.22 12.58
N ILE A 298 19.58 13.21 13.47
CA ILE A 298 18.76 14.43 13.40
C ILE A 298 19.54 15.49 12.64
N HIS A 299 18.88 16.21 11.75
CA HIS A 299 19.45 17.42 11.16
C HIS A 299 18.99 18.62 11.99
N ALA A 300 19.92 19.31 12.64
CA ALA A 300 19.59 20.58 13.26
C ALA A 300 19.14 21.52 12.15
N THR A 301 17.88 21.96 12.22
CA THR A 301 17.40 23.07 11.41
C THR A 301 18.05 24.33 11.95
N ALA A 302 18.81 25.02 11.10
CA ALA A 302 19.37 26.34 11.39
C ALA A 302 18.26 27.41 11.40
#